data_AF-A0A401PNX3-F1
#
_entry.id   AF-A0A401PNX3-F1
#
_cell.length_a   1.000
_cell.length_b   1.000
_cell.length_c   1.000
_cell.angle_alpha   90.00
_cell.angle_beta   90.00
_cell.angle_gamma   90.00
#
_symmetry.space_group_name_H-M   'P 1'
#
loop_
_entity.id
_entity.type
_entity.pdbx_description
1 polymer ?
#
loop_
_entity_poly.entity_id
_entity_poly.type
_entity_poly.pdbx_seq_one_letter_code
_entity_poly.pdbx_strand_id
1 'polypeptide(L)'
;MEIIGFNKTEVDAIMETVAVVLKLGNITLNSESPTTGIEQCYIDDIEVLSEVCSLIGLKSSVFDRALCSRTLEAKGDNVTTTLTVAQGYYARDALAKNLYDRLFNWLVNRINESIQVKGKMRKKVMGVLDIYGFEILEDNSFEQFVINYCNERLQQIFIELTLKEEQDEYVRERIEWTQIDYFDNASICDLIENGNKGILAMLDEECLRPGHVTEFTFLKKLNQVFSSNQHFESKETKNSKFITDLTLTDSCFRVQHYAGKVTYNVAEFIDKNNDLLYRDLSKAMWLAKHKLIKSLFPEGDPSKTSLKRPPTAGSQFKTSVGVLMKNLLAKNPNYIRCIKPNDTKSPKLFVDELVQSQVRYLGLMENVRVRRAGYAYRHPYKPCLQRYKMLCKQTWPNWKGNDR
;
A
#
# COMPACT_ATOMS: atom_id res chain seq x y z
N MET A 1 -4.49 10.06 24.52
CA MET A 1 -5.84 10.13 23.91
C MET A 1 -6.68 11.22 24.56
N GLU A 2 -6.70 11.34 25.89
CA GLU A 2 -7.41 12.41 26.60
C GLU A 2 -7.06 13.83 26.11
N ILE A 3 -5.78 14.13 25.90
CA ILE A 3 -5.31 15.43 25.37
C ILE A 3 -5.93 15.76 24.00
N ILE A 4 -6.22 14.75 23.18
CA ILE A 4 -6.78 14.92 21.82
C ILE A 4 -8.32 15.02 21.86
N GLY A 5 -8.94 14.86 23.04
CA GLY A 5 -10.37 15.03 23.25
C GLY A 5 -11.19 13.73 23.23
N PHE A 6 -10.56 12.59 23.53
CA PHE A 6 -11.28 11.34 23.79
C PHE A 6 -11.76 11.29 25.24
N ASN A 7 -13.02 10.90 25.45
CA ASN A 7 -13.54 10.66 26.79
C ASN A 7 -13.19 9.26 27.29
N LYS A 8 -13.30 9.02 28.61
CA LYS A 8 -12.94 7.72 29.21
C LYS A 8 -13.71 6.55 28.60
N THR A 9 -15.01 6.71 28.34
CA THR A 9 -15.84 5.65 27.73
C THR A 9 -15.43 5.30 26.30
N GLU A 10 -14.94 6.28 25.52
CA GLU A 10 -14.39 6.04 24.19
C GLU A 10 -13.07 5.30 24.29
N VAL A 11 -12.18 5.71 25.21
CA VAL A 11 -10.89 5.03 25.44
C VAL A 11 -11.11 3.58 25.87
N ASP A 12 -12.02 3.33 26.80
CA ASP A 12 -12.37 1.98 27.25
C ASP A 12 -12.89 1.14 26.07
N ALA A 13 -13.83 1.65 25.27
CA ALA A 13 -14.35 0.95 24.09
C ALA A 13 -13.26 0.64 23.01
N ILE A 14 -12.28 1.54 22.85
CA ILE A 14 -11.13 1.32 21.95
C ILE A 14 -10.26 0.18 22.49
N MET A 15 -9.95 0.19 23.79
CA MET A 15 -9.16 -0.86 24.44
C MET A 15 -9.89 -2.20 24.43
N GLU A 16 -11.20 -2.22 24.67
CA GLU A 16 -12.04 -3.42 24.54
C GLU A 16 -11.97 -3.98 23.11
N THR A 17 -12.05 -3.12 22.09
CA THR A 17 -11.93 -3.56 20.69
C THR A 17 -10.54 -4.15 20.39
N VAL A 18 -9.46 -3.55 20.91
CA VAL A 18 -8.10 -4.11 20.78
C VAL A 18 -7.98 -5.45 21.52
N ALA A 19 -8.57 -5.57 22.71
CA ALA A 19 -8.58 -6.81 23.46
C ALA A 19 -9.34 -7.93 22.72
N VAL A 20 -10.42 -7.60 22.01
CA VAL A 20 -11.12 -8.53 21.11
C VAL A 20 -10.17 -9.00 20.00
N VAL A 21 -9.49 -8.09 19.29
CA VAL A 21 -8.53 -8.44 18.23
C VAL A 21 -7.47 -9.43 18.74
N LEU A 22 -6.92 -9.18 19.93
CA LEU A 22 -5.92 -10.07 20.53
C LEU A 22 -6.51 -11.43 20.92
N LYS A 23 -7.69 -11.45 21.56
CA LYS A 23 -8.34 -12.69 21.99
C LYS A 23 -8.82 -13.53 20.81
N LEU A 24 -9.20 -12.92 19.69
CA LEU A 24 -9.53 -13.65 18.47
C LEU A 24 -8.36 -14.55 18.02
N GLY A 25 -7.12 -14.10 18.17
CA GLY A 25 -5.93 -14.89 17.82
C GLY A 25 -5.76 -16.18 18.63
N ASN A 26 -6.40 -16.28 19.80
CA ASN A 26 -6.35 -17.45 20.68
C ASN A 26 -7.44 -18.49 20.36
N ILE A 27 -8.40 -18.17 19.48
CA ILE A 27 -9.45 -19.12 19.11
C ILE A 27 -8.83 -20.25 18.27
N THR A 28 -8.95 -21.47 18.77
CA THR A 28 -8.59 -22.71 18.07
C THR A 28 -9.83 -23.36 17.46
N LEU A 29 -9.65 -23.91 16.26
CA LEU A 29 -10.67 -24.59 15.51
C LEU A 29 -10.27 -26.05 15.29
N ASN A 30 -11.22 -26.96 15.53
CA ASN A 30 -11.07 -28.38 15.30
C ASN A 30 -12.04 -28.87 14.22
N SER A 31 -11.69 -30.00 13.59
CA SER A 31 -12.56 -30.67 12.61
C SER A 31 -13.51 -31.62 13.32
N GLU A 32 -14.80 -31.52 13.01
CA GLU A 32 -15.76 -32.59 13.24
C GLU A 32 -16.00 -33.31 11.92
N SER A 33 -15.93 -34.64 11.94
CA SER A 33 -16.31 -35.46 10.79
C SER A 33 -17.76 -35.92 10.97
N PRO A 34 -18.77 -35.18 10.47
CA PRO A 34 -20.13 -35.69 10.45
C PRO A 34 -20.20 -36.93 9.55
N THR A 35 -21.20 -37.78 9.81
CA THR A 35 -21.51 -39.02 9.06
C THR A 35 -21.72 -38.82 7.55
N THR A 36 -21.79 -37.58 7.07
CA THR A 36 -21.98 -37.17 5.67
C THR A 36 -20.68 -37.00 4.88
N GLY A 37 -19.50 -37.09 5.53
CA GLY A 37 -18.19 -37.04 4.87
C GLY A 37 -17.70 -35.63 4.46
N ILE A 38 -18.43 -34.57 4.84
CA ILE A 38 -18.01 -33.18 4.63
C ILE A 38 -17.39 -32.67 5.93
N GLU A 39 -16.11 -32.31 5.89
CA GLU A 39 -15.39 -31.75 7.03
C GLU A 39 -16.01 -30.41 7.46
N GLN A 40 -16.37 -30.29 8.75
CA GLN A 40 -16.91 -29.08 9.34
C GLN A 40 -16.00 -28.62 10.48
N CYS A 41 -15.68 -27.34 10.54
CA CYS A 41 -14.98 -26.77 11.69
C CYS A 41 -15.95 -26.37 12.82
N TYR A 42 -15.47 -26.49 14.06
CA TYR A 42 -16.10 -25.94 15.26
C TYR A 42 -15.04 -25.30 16.17
N ILE A 43 -15.48 -24.43 17.06
CA ILE A 43 -14.61 -23.77 18.04
C ILE A 43 -14.36 -24.72 19.21
N ASP A 44 -13.09 -25.06 19.45
CA ASP A 44 -12.67 -25.97 20.53
C ASP A 44 -12.64 -25.25 21.89
N ASP A 45 -12.16 -24.01 21.91
CA ASP A 45 -12.01 -23.20 23.13
C ASP A 45 -13.28 -22.38 23.43
N ILE A 46 -14.18 -22.99 24.20
CA ILE A 46 -15.45 -22.37 24.64
C ILE A 46 -15.19 -21.20 25.60
N GLU A 47 -14.10 -21.21 26.37
CA GLU A 47 -13.79 -20.18 27.36
C GLU A 47 -13.42 -18.87 26.66
N VAL A 48 -12.45 -18.92 25.73
CA VAL A 48 -12.04 -17.75 24.93
C VAL A 48 -13.23 -17.19 24.13
N LEU A 49 -14.05 -18.06 23.54
CA LEU A 49 -15.25 -17.64 22.83
C LEU A 49 -16.24 -16.91 23.75
N SER A 50 -16.44 -17.43 24.97
CA SER A 50 -17.33 -16.83 25.97
C SER A 50 -16.83 -15.46 26.41
N GLU A 51 -15.53 -15.30 26.64
CA GLU A 51 -14.92 -14.02 27.00
C GLU A 51 -15.09 -12.98 25.88
N VAL A 52 -14.80 -13.34 24.62
CA VAL A 52 -14.96 -12.44 23.47
C VAL A 52 -16.43 -12.03 23.33
N CYS A 53 -17.35 -12.99 23.39
CA CYS A 53 -18.78 -12.75 23.27
C CYS A 53 -19.34 -11.89 24.41
N SER A 54 -18.85 -12.11 25.64
CA SER A 54 -19.19 -11.30 26.81
C SER A 54 -18.75 -9.85 26.62
N LEU A 55 -17.50 -9.64 26.16
CA LEU A 55 -16.91 -8.32 25.97
C LEU A 55 -17.66 -7.49 24.91
N ILE A 56 -18.06 -8.11 23.81
CA ILE A 56 -18.78 -7.40 22.72
C ILE A 56 -20.32 -7.43 22.89
N GLY A 57 -20.81 -8.20 23.87
CA GLY A 57 -22.24 -8.42 24.12
C GLY A 57 -22.96 -9.14 22.98
N LEU A 58 -22.35 -10.19 22.42
CA LEU A 58 -22.89 -11.05 21.37
C LEU A 58 -23.20 -12.45 21.94
N LYS A 59 -24.15 -13.18 21.32
CA LYS A 59 -24.41 -14.58 21.70
C LYS A 59 -23.37 -15.49 21.07
N SER A 60 -22.78 -16.41 21.85
CA SER A 60 -21.75 -17.35 21.37
C SER A 60 -22.20 -18.17 20.16
N SER A 61 -23.47 -18.60 20.11
CA SER A 61 -24.01 -19.34 18.96
C SER A 61 -24.08 -18.53 17.65
N VAL A 62 -24.17 -17.19 17.75
CA VAL A 62 -24.16 -16.33 16.55
C VAL A 62 -22.73 -16.18 16.04
N PHE A 63 -21.78 -16.02 16.95
CA PHE A 63 -20.36 -15.89 16.60
C PHE A 63 -19.80 -17.20 16.04
N ASP A 64 -20.06 -18.31 16.71
CA ASP A 64 -19.67 -19.66 16.26
C ASP A 64 -20.19 -19.95 14.84
N ARG A 65 -21.50 -19.76 14.60
CA ARG A 65 -22.06 -19.91 13.27
C ARG A 65 -21.41 -18.98 12.24
N ALA A 66 -21.13 -17.73 12.59
CA ALA A 66 -20.53 -16.78 11.66
C ALA A 66 -19.07 -17.13 11.31
N LEU A 67 -18.35 -17.79 12.21
CA LEU A 67 -16.96 -18.19 12.01
C LEU A 67 -16.84 -19.55 11.29
N CYS A 68 -17.76 -20.47 11.55
CA CYS A 68 -17.71 -21.85 11.06
C CYS A 68 -18.59 -22.11 9.83
N SER A 69 -19.40 -21.13 9.41
CA SER A 69 -20.27 -21.27 8.25
C SER A 69 -20.33 -20.00 7.41
N ARG A 70 -20.72 -20.17 6.14
CA ARG A 70 -20.87 -19.08 5.17
C ARG A 70 -22.22 -19.20 4.46
N THR A 71 -23.00 -18.13 4.49
CA THR A 71 -24.28 -18.02 3.78
C THR A 71 -24.10 -17.26 2.47
N LEU A 72 -24.40 -17.94 1.36
CA LEU A 72 -24.50 -17.37 0.02
C LEU A 72 -25.98 -17.07 -0.28
N GLU A 73 -26.30 -15.81 -0.56
CA GLU A 73 -27.64 -15.42 -1.02
C GLU A 73 -27.66 -15.40 -2.55
N ALA A 74 -28.51 -16.22 -3.14
CA ALA A 74 -28.74 -16.28 -4.58
C ALA A 74 -30.22 -16.03 -4.85
N LYS A 75 -30.55 -14.83 -5.36
CA LYS A 75 -31.88 -14.41 -5.89
C LYS A 75 -33.09 -15.19 -5.34
N GLY A 76 -33.30 -15.14 -4.02
CA GLY A 76 -34.47 -15.73 -3.34
C GLY A 76 -34.13 -16.83 -2.33
N ASP A 77 -33.00 -17.51 -2.50
CA ASP A 77 -32.56 -18.60 -1.61
C ASP A 77 -31.26 -18.26 -0.88
N ASN A 78 -31.21 -18.63 0.41
CA ASN A 78 -30.03 -18.51 1.26
C ASN A 78 -29.45 -19.91 1.47
N VAL A 79 -28.34 -20.20 0.81
CA VAL A 79 -27.62 -21.47 0.98
C VAL A 79 -26.51 -21.26 2.00
N THR A 80 -26.53 -22.02 3.10
CA THR A 80 -25.47 -22.00 4.10
C THR A 80 -24.56 -23.20 3.89
N THR A 81 -23.25 -22.94 3.80
CA THR A 81 -22.21 -23.95 3.62
C THR A 81 -21.30 -23.94 4.84
N THR A 82 -20.93 -25.10 5.34
CA THR A 82 -19.95 -25.26 6.43
C THR A 82 -18.54 -24.99 5.91
N LEU A 83 -17.68 -24.45 6.77
CA LEU A 83 -16.29 -24.16 6.44
C LEU A 83 -15.36 -25.27 6.95
N THR A 84 -14.28 -25.51 6.22
CA THR A 84 -13.17 -26.36 6.70
C THR A 84 -12.37 -25.64 7.79
N VAL A 85 -11.51 -26.36 8.53
CA VAL A 85 -10.66 -25.77 9.58
C VAL A 85 -9.78 -24.64 9.03
N ALA A 86 -9.16 -24.85 7.87
CA ALA A 86 -8.34 -23.83 7.21
C ALA A 86 -9.15 -22.57 6.85
N GLN A 87 -10.36 -22.74 6.33
CA GLN A 87 -11.25 -21.63 6.00
C GLN A 87 -11.76 -20.89 7.25
N GLY A 88 -11.98 -21.61 8.35
CA GLY A 88 -12.35 -20.98 9.63
C GLY A 88 -11.21 -20.14 10.21
N TYR A 89 -9.96 -20.62 10.15
CA TYR A 89 -8.79 -19.83 10.55
C TYR A 89 -8.64 -18.58 9.68
N TYR A 90 -8.86 -18.71 8.37
CA TYR A 90 -8.88 -17.58 7.46
C TYR A 90 -9.95 -16.55 7.84
N ALA A 91 -11.17 -17.00 8.14
CA ALA A 91 -12.28 -16.15 8.55
C ALA A 91 -11.99 -15.42 9.86
N ARG A 92 -11.35 -16.09 10.83
CA ARG A 92 -10.90 -15.53 12.11
C ARG A 92 -9.89 -14.40 11.90
N ASP A 93 -8.87 -14.66 11.09
CA ASP A 93 -7.78 -13.72 10.83
C ASP A 93 -8.26 -12.52 10.02
N ALA A 94 -9.13 -12.75 9.03
CA ALA A 94 -9.80 -11.69 8.28
C ALA A 94 -10.64 -10.79 9.19
N LEU A 95 -11.39 -11.36 10.15
CA LEU A 95 -12.13 -10.58 11.14
C LEU A 95 -11.19 -9.74 12.01
N ALA A 96 -10.11 -10.32 12.53
CA ALA A 96 -9.16 -9.62 13.38
C ALA A 96 -8.49 -8.44 12.64
N LYS A 97 -8.00 -8.67 11.42
CA LYS A 97 -7.38 -7.65 10.56
C LYS A 97 -8.36 -6.53 10.21
N ASN A 98 -9.57 -6.88 9.76
CA ASN A 98 -10.59 -5.91 9.38
C ASN A 98 -11.10 -5.10 10.59
N LEU A 99 -11.24 -5.74 11.76
CA LEU A 99 -11.64 -5.06 12.99
C LEU A 99 -10.59 -4.00 13.39
N TYR A 100 -9.31 -4.37 13.32
CA TYR A 100 -8.21 -3.45 13.62
C TYR A 100 -8.10 -2.31 12.60
N ASP A 101 -8.16 -2.61 11.30
CA ASP A 101 -8.13 -1.59 10.23
C ASP A 101 -9.29 -0.60 10.36
N ARG A 102 -10.51 -1.09 10.58
CA ARG A 102 -11.68 -0.22 10.77
C ARG A 102 -11.58 0.61 12.04
N LEU A 103 -11.05 0.05 13.13
CA LEU A 103 -10.78 0.80 14.35
C LEU A 103 -9.76 1.91 14.10
N PHE A 104 -8.68 1.63 13.37
CA PHE A 104 -7.68 2.62 13.00
C PHE A 104 -8.29 3.76 12.16
N ASN A 105 -9.07 3.42 11.14
CA ASN A 105 -9.79 4.41 10.33
C ASN A 105 -10.79 5.23 11.16
N TRP A 106 -11.49 4.60 12.12
CA TRP A 106 -12.37 5.29 13.04
C TRP A 106 -11.61 6.26 13.95
N LEU A 107 -10.45 5.87 14.48
CA LEU A 107 -9.59 6.75 15.28
C LEU A 107 -9.18 7.99 14.49
N VAL A 108 -8.72 7.82 13.25
CA VAL A 108 -8.35 8.93 12.37
C VAL A 108 -9.53 9.87 12.15
N ASN A 109 -10.71 9.34 11.85
CA ASN A 109 -11.92 10.15 11.67
C ASN A 109 -12.33 10.90 12.94
N ARG A 110 -12.27 10.23 14.10
CA ARG A 110 -12.60 10.81 15.40
C ARG A 110 -11.64 11.92 15.82
N ILE A 111 -10.36 11.80 15.46
CA ILE A 111 -9.36 12.88 15.61
C ILE A 111 -9.67 14.02 14.63
N ASN A 112 -10.00 13.71 13.38
CA ASN A 112 -10.33 14.72 12.37
C ASN A 112 -11.55 15.57 12.78
N GLU A 113 -12.54 14.98 13.44
CA GLU A 113 -13.70 15.70 13.99
C GLU A 113 -13.31 16.77 15.01
N SER A 114 -12.30 16.53 15.85
CA SER A 114 -11.87 17.50 16.87
C SER A 114 -11.11 18.69 16.29
N ILE A 115 -10.46 18.51 15.14
CA ILE A 115 -9.70 19.56 14.43
C ILE A 115 -10.46 20.15 13.23
N GLN A 116 -11.68 19.69 12.96
CA GLN A 116 -12.43 20.10 11.77
C GLN A 116 -12.83 21.58 11.86
N VAL A 117 -12.34 22.38 10.89
CA VAL A 117 -12.68 23.81 10.81
C VAL A 117 -14.14 23.99 10.37
N LYS A 118 -14.98 24.52 11.27
CA LYS A 118 -16.40 24.84 11.03
C LYS A 118 -16.56 25.98 10.01
N GLY A 119 -17.57 25.90 9.16
CA GLY A 119 -17.94 26.93 8.17
C GLY A 119 -17.47 26.66 6.73
N LYS A 120 -18.29 27.10 5.76
CA LYS A 120 -18.03 26.99 4.31
C LYS A 120 -17.33 28.25 3.80
N MET A 121 -16.04 28.39 4.10
CA MET A 121 -15.18 29.43 3.49
C MET A 121 -14.20 28.80 2.50
N ARG A 122 -13.70 29.58 1.54
CA ARG A 122 -12.60 29.16 0.67
C ARG A 122 -11.33 28.98 1.52
N LYS A 123 -10.72 27.80 1.47
CA LYS A 123 -9.53 27.45 2.26
C LYS A 123 -8.33 27.22 1.34
N LYS A 124 -7.14 27.60 1.82
CA LYS A 124 -5.86 27.13 1.28
C LYS A 124 -5.32 26.09 2.26
N VAL A 125 -4.65 25.06 1.76
CA VAL A 125 -4.16 23.94 2.58
C VAL A 125 -2.67 23.77 2.35
N MET A 126 -1.91 23.71 3.44
CA MET A 126 -0.55 23.21 3.46
C MET A 126 -0.61 21.82 4.09
N GLY A 127 -0.35 20.79 3.28
CA GLY A 127 -0.36 19.40 3.71
C GLY A 127 1.06 18.86 3.81
N VAL A 128 1.29 18.01 4.80
CA VAL A 128 2.49 17.18 4.88
C VAL A 128 2.07 15.75 4.59
N LEU A 129 2.71 15.13 3.61
CA LEU A 129 2.54 13.71 3.29
C LEU A 129 3.79 12.99 3.77
N ASP A 130 3.65 12.22 4.84
CA ASP A 130 4.67 11.30 5.30
C ASP A 130 4.34 9.90 4.76
N ILE A 131 5.27 9.31 4.02
CA ILE A 131 5.07 7.99 3.41
C ILE A 131 6.29 7.13 3.65
N TYR A 132 6.05 5.84 3.84
CA TYR A 132 7.08 4.82 3.95
C TYR A 132 8.02 4.84 2.74
N GLY A 133 9.30 4.58 3.01
CA GLY A 133 10.33 4.49 1.97
C GLY A 133 10.23 3.22 1.14
N PHE A 134 11.04 3.14 0.09
CA PHE A 134 11.22 1.92 -0.70
C PHE A 134 11.88 0.83 0.15
N GLU A 135 11.41 -0.41 0.04
CA GLU A 135 11.89 -1.55 0.83
C GLU A 135 12.53 -2.62 -0.06
N ILE A 136 13.74 -3.06 0.31
CA ILE A 136 14.39 -4.25 -0.26
C ILE A 136 14.91 -5.07 0.90
N LEU A 137 14.17 -6.11 1.25
CA LEU A 137 14.52 -7.09 2.28
C LEU A 137 15.11 -8.35 1.62
N GLU A 138 15.63 -9.26 2.45
CA GLU A 138 16.04 -10.59 2.01
C GLU A 138 14.83 -11.38 1.47
N ASP A 139 13.72 -11.35 2.21
CA ASP A 139 12.43 -11.92 1.82
C ASP A 139 11.39 -10.81 1.62
N ASN A 140 11.10 -10.46 0.36
CA ASN A 140 10.04 -9.50 0.04
C ASN A 140 8.74 -10.24 -0.25
N SER A 141 7.66 -9.86 0.43
CA SER A 141 6.33 -10.44 0.23
C SER A 141 5.37 -9.41 -0.41
N PHE A 142 4.06 -9.67 -0.34
CA PHE A 142 3.02 -8.81 -0.90
C PHE A 142 3.06 -7.40 -0.32
N GLU A 143 3.40 -7.24 0.96
CA GLU A 143 3.49 -5.94 1.64
C GLU A 143 4.55 -5.06 0.98
N GLN A 144 5.78 -5.57 0.81
CA GLN A 144 6.85 -4.86 0.11
C GLN A 144 6.46 -4.55 -1.34
N PHE A 145 5.77 -5.46 -2.02
CA PHE A 145 5.31 -5.25 -3.39
C PHE A 145 4.40 -4.01 -3.50
N VAL A 146 3.42 -3.88 -2.60
CA VAL A 146 2.50 -2.74 -2.59
C VAL A 146 3.20 -1.44 -2.13
N ILE A 147 4.13 -1.55 -1.18
CA ILE A 147 4.97 -0.43 -0.71
C ILE A 147 5.81 0.14 -1.87
N ASN A 148 6.50 -0.75 -2.60
CA ASN A 148 7.36 -0.38 -3.71
C ASN A 148 6.57 0.12 -4.91
N TYR A 149 5.39 -0.44 -5.18
CA TYR A 149 4.45 0.11 -6.17
C TYR A 149 4.06 1.56 -5.87
N CYS A 150 3.71 1.87 -4.61
CA CYS A 150 3.37 3.24 -4.24
C CYS A 150 4.55 4.21 -4.44
N ASN A 151 5.76 3.77 -4.06
CA ASN A 151 6.98 4.53 -4.28
C ASN A 151 7.29 4.72 -5.78
N GLU A 152 7.04 3.72 -6.62
CA GLU A 152 7.20 3.81 -8.08
C GLU A 152 6.28 4.90 -8.66
N ARG A 153 5.00 4.92 -8.25
CA ARG A 153 4.02 5.94 -8.66
C ARG A 153 4.40 7.35 -8.20
N LEU A 154 4.88 7.49 -6.97
CA LEU A 154 5.37 8.78 -6.46
C LEU A 154 6.60 9.25 -7.22
N GLN A 155 7.52 8.34 -7.53
CA GLN A 155 8.72 8.65 -8.29
C GLN A 155 8.37 9.06 -9.73
N GLN A 156 7.44 8.38 -10.39
CA GLN A 156 6.94 8.75 -11.71
C GLN A 156 6.44 10.20 -11.74
N ILE A 157 5.52 10.56 -10.83
CA ILE A 157 4.96 11.90 -10.76
C ILE A 157 6.04 12.94 -10.44
N PHE A 158 6.97 12.61 -9.55
CA PHE A 158 8.07 13.50 -9.21
C PHE A 158 8.96 13.84 -10.42
N ILE A 159 9.31 12.82 -11.22
CA ILE A 159 10.12 13.00 -12.43
C ILE A 159 9.33 13.80 -13.47
N GLU A 160 8.06 13.47 -13.72
CA GLU A 160 7.20 14.20 -14.67
C GLU A 160 7.06 15.67 -14.31
N LEU A 161 6.77 15.99 -13.05
CA LEU A 161 6.64 17.38 -12.57
C LEU A 161 7.96 18.13 -12.62
N THR A 162 9.06 17.49 -12.20
CA THR A 162 10.40 18.08 -12.26
C THR A 162 10.81 18.40 -13.69
N LEU A 163 10.59 17.49 -14.62
CA LEU A 163 10.92 17.67 -16.02
C LEU A 163 10.11 18.81 -16.64
N LYS A 164 8.80 18.84 -16.37
CA LYS A 164 7.91 19.90 -16.84
C LYS A 164 8.30 21.28 -16.31
N GLU A 165 8.62 21.38 -15.02
CA GLU A 165 9.10 22.63 -14.41
C GLU A 165 10.38 23.15 -15.08
N GLU A 166 11.33 22.27 -15.37
CA GLU A 166 12.58 22.64 -16.04
C GLU A 166 12.31 23.05 -17.50
N GLN A 167 11.45 22.34 -18.23
CA GLN A 167 11.04 22.71 -19.59
C GLN A 167 10.38 24.10 -19.64
N ASP A 168 9.45 24.36 -18.73
CA ASP A 168 8.74 25.65 -18.64
C ASP A 168 9.71 26.82 -18.37
N GLU A 169 10.76 26.59 -17.58
CA GLU A 169 11.81 27.58 -17.32
C GLU A 169 12.68 27.83 -18.56
N TYR A 170 13.05 26.79 -19.31
CA TYR A 170 13.85 26.94 -20.53
C TYR A 170 13.08 27.74 -21.60
N VAL A 171 11.78 27.46 -21.75
CA VAL A 171 10.90 28.23 -22.63
C VAL A 171 10.81 29.69 -22.19
N ARG A 172 10.68 29.95 -20.87
CA ARG A 172 10.61 31.30 -20.31
C ARG A 172 11.88 32.10 -20.59
N GLU A 173 13.04 31.48 -20.43
CA GLU A 173 14.35 32.09 -20.67
C GLU A 173 14.78 32.03 -22.15
N ARG A 174 13.95 31.46 -23.03
CA ARG A 174 14.20 31.30 -24.48
C ARG A 174 15.47 30.51 -24.78
N ILE A 175 15.71 29.47 -23.98
CA ILE A 175 16.81 28.52 -24.14
C ILE A 175 16.28 27.27 -24.85
N GLU A 176 17.05 26.75 -25.80
CA GLU A 176 16.70 25.52 -26.51
C GLU A 176 16.68 24.31 -25.56
N TRP A 177 15.62 23.51 -25.65
CA TRP A 177 15.48 22.29 -24.89
C TRP A 177 16.20 21.13 -25.58
N THR A 178 17.11 20.47 -24.85
CA THR A 178 17.69 19.20 -25.28
C THR A 178 16.93 18.06 -24.63
N GLN A 179 16.51 17.07 -25.41
CA GLN A 179 15.84 15.89 -24.85
C GLN A 179 16.79 15.15 -23.89
N ILE A 180 16.24 14.82 -22.72
CA ILE A 180 16.97 14.15 -21.64
C ILE A 180 16.52 12.70 -21.63
N ASP A 181 17.48 11.78 -21.70
CA ASP A 181 17.22 10.37 -21.42
C ASP A 181 17.10 10.19 -19.90
N TYR A 182 15.96 9.67 -19.46
CA TYR A 182 15.71 9.32 -18.07
C TYR A 182 15.03 7.96 -17.99
N PHE A 183 15.07 7.35 -16.81
CA PHE A 183 14.42 6.07 -16.58
C PHE A 183 12.88 6.19 -16.60
N ASP A 184 12.22 5.51 -17.53
CA ASP A 184 10.76 5.52 -17.62
C ASP A 184 10.11 4.64 -16.55
N ASN A 185 9.62 5.27 -15.48
CA ASN A 185 8.87 4.62 -14.41
C ASN A 185 7.46 4.16 -14.86
N ALA A 186 6.91 4.71 -15.94
CA ALA A 186 5.54 4.44 -16.36
C ALA A 186 5.36 3.00 -16.81
N SER A 187 6.38 2.40 -17.44
CA SER A 187 6.36 1.00 -17.88
C SER A 187 6.24 0.01 -16.71
N ILE A 188 6.87 0.32 -15.57
CA ILE A 188 6.82 -0.49 -14.34
C ILE A 188 5.49 -0.27 -13.63
N CYS A 189 5.01 0.98 -13.60
CA CYS A 189 3.68 1.27 -13.07
C CYS A 189 2.61 0.52 -13.86
N ASP A 190 2.67 0.52 -15.20
CA ASP A 190 1.75 -0.22 -16.07
C ASP A 190 1.86 -1.74 -15.85
N LEU A 191 3.08 -2.28 -15.76
CA LEU A 191 3.32 -3.69 -15.42
C LEU A 191 2.57 -4.10 -14.14
N ILE A 192 2.51 -3.23 -13.13
CA ILE A 192 1.87 -3.53 -11.84
C ILE A 192 0.36 -3.25 -11.88
N GLU A 193 -0.04 -2.07 -12.35
CA GLU A 193 -1.37 -1.50 -12.13
C GLU A 193 -2.31 -1.63 -13.33
N ASN A 194 -1.86 -2.08 -14.51
CA ASN A 194 -2.73 -2.15 -15.69
C ASN A 194 -4.00 -2.97 -15.39
N GLY A 195 -5.17 -2.41 -15.73
CA GLY A 195 -6.47 -2.99 -15.35
C GLY A 195 -6.76 -4.35 -15.99
N ASN A 196 -6.17 -4.65 -17.14
CA ASN A 196 -6.41 -5.88 -17.89
C ASN A 196 -5.20 -6.82 -17.89
N LYS A 197 -3.99 -6.26 -17.76
CA LYS A 197 -2.73 -6.99 -17.90
C LYS A 197 -1.69 -6.59 -16.84
N GLY A 198 -2.11 -6.07 -15.69
CA GLY A 198 -1.21 -5.74 -14.59
C GLY A 198 -1.08 -6.89 -13.60
N ILE A 199 0.04 -6.96 -12.86
CA ILE A 199 0.25 -8.00 -11.84
C ILE A 199 -0.91 -8.03 -10.83
N LEU A 200 -1.39 -6.87 -10.38
CA LEU A 200 -2.53 -6.79 -9.45
C LEU A 200 -3.83 -7.33 -10.08
N ALA A 201 -4.08 -7.06 -11.36
CA ALA A 201 -5.24 -7.60 -12.06
C ALA A 201 -5.16 -9.12 -12.23
N MET A 202 -3.96 -9.65 -12.52
CA MET A 202 -3.73 -11.09 -12.62
C MET A 202 -3.94 -11.78 -11.26
N LEU A 203 -3.50 -11.14 -10.18
CA LEU A 203 -3.70 -11.62 -8.81
C LEU A 203 -5.18 -11.64 -8.43
N ASP A 204 -5.92 -10.56 -8.74
CA ASP A 204 -7.37 -10.48 -8.51
C ASP A 204 -8.13 -11.56 -9.30
N GLU A 205 -7.75 -11.82 -10.55
CA GLU A 205 -8.40 -12.84 -11.36
C GLU A 205 -8.07 -14.27 -10.88
N GLU A 206 -6.84 -14.54 -10.42
CA GLU A 206 -6.50 -15.84 -9.79
C GLU A 206 -7.31 -16.06 -8.51
N CYS A 207 -7.46 -15.03 -7.68
CA CYS A 207 -8.28 -15.06 -6.48
C CYS A 207 -9.75 -15.39 -6.77
N LEU A 208 -10.24 -15.05 -7.96
CA LEU A 208 -11.62 -15.27 -8.39
C LEU A 208 -11.83 -16.57 -9.17
N ARG A 209 -10.75 -17.27 -9.56
CA ARG A 209 -10.84 -18.46 -10.40
C ARG A 209 -11.52 -19.61 -9.64
N PRO A 210 -12.50 -20.30 -10.26
CA PRO A 210 -13.04 -21.53 -9.69
C PRO A 210 -11.99 -22.66 -9.76
N GLY A 211 -11.80 -23.39 -8.65
CA GLY A 211 -10.89 -24.53 -8.57
C GLY A 211 -9.81 -24.34 -7.50
N HIS A 212 -8.80 -25.22 -7.52
CA HIS A 212 -7.67 -25.15 -6.60
C HIS A 212 -6.68 -24.07 -7.06
N VAL A 213 -6.69 -22.92 -6.39
CA VAL A 213 -5.78 -21.80 -6.67
C VAL A 213 -4.56 -21.92 -5.75
N THR A 214 -3.36 -21.78 -6.31
CA THR A 214 -2.10 -21.77 -5.53
C THR A 214 -1.18 -20.67 -6.01
N GLU A 215 -0.17 -20.36 -5.22
CA GLU A 215 0.85 -19.37 -5.57
C GLU A 215 1.60 -19.77 -6.85
N PHE A 216 1.73 -21.08 -7.10
CA PHE A 216 2.28 -21.61 -8.35
C PHE A 216 1.37 -21.35 -9.56
N THR A 217 0.04 -21.43 -9.41
CA THR A 217 -0.87 -21.08 -10.52
C THR A 217 -0.79 -19.60 -10.85
N PHE A 218 -0.69 -18.75 -9.82
CA PHE A 218 -0.47 -17.32 -9.97
C PHE A 218 0.85 -17.02 -10.68
N LEU A 219 1.97 -17.58 -10.21
CA LEU A 219 3.28 -17.36 -10.83
C LEU A 219 3.33 -17.85 -12.28
N LYS A 220 2.73 -19.03 -12.56
CA LYS A 220 2.62 -19.55 -13.93
C LYS A 220 1.85 -18.58 -14.84
N LYS A 221 0.77 -17.98 -14.33
CA LYS A 221 0.01 -16.98 -15.08
C LYS A 221 0.84 -15.71 -15.33
N LEU A 222 1.60 -15.23 -14.34
CA LEU A 222 2.53 -14.12 -14.53
C LEU A 222 3.55 -14.44 -15.62
N ASN A 223 4.16 -15.65 -15.59
CA ASN A 223 5.12 -16.07 -16.61
C ASN A 223 4.51 -16.08 -18.01
N GLN A 224 3.26 -16.52 -18.17
CA GLN A 224 2.57 -16.51 -19.46
C GLN A 224 2.34 -15.09 -19.98
N VAL A 225 1.83 -14.20 -19.13
CA VAL A 225 1.42 -12.84 -19.52
C VAL A 225 2.63 -11.92 -19.73
N PHE A 226 3.67 -12.07 -18.91
CA PHE A 226 4.81 -11.14 -18.84
C PHE A 226 6.13 -11.70 -19.37
N SER A 227 6.11 -12.86 -20.05
CA SER A 227 7.32 -13.51 -20.61
C SER A 227 8.22 -12.58 -21.44
N SER A 228 7.61 -11.67 -22.19
CA SER A 228 8.30 -10.70 -23.07
C SER A 228 8.56 -9.34 -22.42
N ASN A 229 8.05 -9.07 -21.21
CA ASN A 229 8.23 -7.78 -20.55
C ASN A 229 9.69 -7.64 -20.08
N GLN A 230 10.30 -6.49 -20.34
CA GLN A 230 11.71 -6.25 -20.04
C GLN A 230 11.99 -6.05 -18.54
N HIS A 231 10.99 -5.62 -17.78
CA HIS A 231 11.08 -5.33 -16.34
C HIS A 231 10.60 -6.49 -15.45
N PHE A 232 10.07 -7.56 -16.03
CA PHE A 232 9.65 -8.76 -15.33
C PHE A 232 10.67 -9.89 -15.53
N GLU A 233 11.09 -10.50 -14.43
CA GLU A 233 12.02 -11.64 -14.43
C GLU A 233 11.46 -12.74 -13.52
N SER A 234 11.62 -13.98 -13.95
CA SER A 234 11.34 -15.19 -13.17
C SER A 234 12.28 -16.28 -13.65
N LYS A 235 12.39 -17.37 -12.88
CA LYS A 235 13.26 -18.49 -13.29
C LYS A 235 12.89 -19.03 -14.66
N GLU A 236 11.60 -19.18 -14.96
CA GLU A 236 11.11 -19.65 -16.26
C GLU A 236 11.46 -18.68 -17.41
N THR A 237 11.22 -17.38 -17.21
CA THR A 237 11.50 -16.36 -18.24
C THR A 237 12.99 -16.10 -18.46
N LYS A 238 13.84 -16.40 -17.47
CA LYS A 238 15.31 -16.34 -17.60
C LYS A 238 15.86 -17.59 -18.28
N ASN A 239 15.36 -18.76 -17.90
CA ASN A 239 15.73 -20.02 -18.55
C ASN A 239 15.34 -20.03 -20.03
N SER A 240 14.19 -19.45 -20.41
CA SER A 240 13.80 -19.32 -21.82
C SER A 240 14.73 -18.41 -22.64
N LYS A 241 15.50 -17.55 -21.97
CA LYS A 241 16.55 -16.71 -22.55
C LYS A 241 17.96 -17.31 -22.39
N PHE A 242 18.06 -18.56 -21.91
CA PHE A 242 19.32 -19.25 -21.62
C PHE A 242 20.20 -18.53 -20.57
N ILE A 243 19.59 -17.81 -19.64
CA ILE A 243 20.26 -17.11 -18.54
C ILE A 243 20.00 -17.88 -17.24
N THR A 244 21.04 -18.46 -16.66
CA THR A 244 20.95 -19.12 -15.34
C THR A 244 21.20 -18.09 -14.24
N ASP A 245 20.16 -17.81 -13.44
CA ASP A 245 20.26 -16.96 -12.25
C ASP A 245 19.92 -17.78 -11.00
N LEU A 246 20.94 -18.12 -10.21
CA LEU A 246 20.79 -18.94 -9.00
C LEU A 246 20.05 -18.21 -7.86
N THR A 247 19.89 -16.90 -7.98
CA THR A 247 19.18 -16.08 -6.97
C THR A 247 17.66 -16.04 -7.19
N LEU A 248 17.16 -16.62 -8.29
CA LEU A 248 15.72 -16.75 -8.56
C LEU A 248 15.25 -18.18 -8.29
N THR A 249 14.46 -18.36 -7.23
CA THR A 249 13.83 -19.65 -6.90
C THR A 249 12.55 -19.89 -7.70
N ASP A 250 12.02 -21.12 -7.65
CA ASP A 250 10.79 -21.51 -8.37
C ASP A 250 9.52 -20.83 -7.85
N SER A 251 9.57 -20.21 -6.67
CA SER A 251 8.46 -19.51 -6.02
C SER A 251 8.66 -17.99 -5.99
N CYS A 252 9.51 -17.44 -6.85
CA CYS A 252 9.77 -16.00 -6.90
C CYS A 252 9.61 -15.42 -8.30
N PHE A 253 9.21 -14.16 -8.33
CA PHE A 253 9.39 -13.29 -9.49
C PHE A 253 10.19 -12.06 -9.07
N ARG A 254 10.70 -11.31 -10.03
CA ARG A 254 11.50 -10.13 -9.80
C ARG A 254 11.07 -9.01 -10.72
N VAL A 255 11.03 -7.81 -10.16
CA VAL A 255 10.70 -6.58 -10.88
C VAL A 255 11.91 -5.66 -10.87
N GLN A 256 12.22 -5.09 -12.03
CA GLN A 256 13.23 -4.04 -12.17
C GLN A 256 12.59 -2.69 -11.83
N HIS A 257 12.67 -2.28 -10.58
CA HIS A 257 12.25 -0.95 -10.10
C HIS A 257 13.31 0.12 -10.39
N TYR A 258 12.97 1.40 -10.20
CA TYR A 258 13.95 2.50 -10.27
C TYR A 258 15.07 2.37 -9.22
N ALA A 259 14.76 1.79 -8.07
CA ALA A 259 15.71 1.56 -6.97
C ALA A 259 16.55 0.29 -7.17
N GLY A 260 16.30 -0.48 -8.23
CA GLY A 260 17.00 -1.73 -8.54
C GLY A 260 16.07 -2.93 -8.67
N LYS A 261 16.67 -4.12 -8.79
CA LYS A 261 15.95 -5.38 -8.89
C LYS A 261 15.46 -5.81 -7.51
N VAL A 262 14.16 -6.09 -7.40
CA VAL A 262 13.55 -6.63 -6.17
C VAL A 262 12.94 -7.98 -6.47
N THR A 263 13.31 -8.99 -5.71
CA THR A 263 12.77 -10.36 -5.82
C THR A 263 11.67 -10.53 -4.79
N TYR A 264 10.48 -10.89 -5.24
CA TYR A 264 9.29 -11.12 -4.44
C TYR A 264 8.96 -12.61 -4.38
N ASN A 265 8.78 -13.12 -3.17
CA ASN A 265 8.32 -14.48 -2.93
C ASN A 265 6.80 -14.53 -3.06
N VAL A 266 6.27 -15.39 -3.93
CA VAL A 266 4.82 -15.47 -4.18
C VAL A 266 4.04 -16.12 -3.03
N ALA A 267 4.72 -16.72 -2.05
CA ALA A 267 4.10 -17.30 -0.86
C ALA A 267 3.09 -16.32 -0.24
N GLU A 268 1.88 -16.82 0.04
CA GLU A 268 0.77 -16.07 0.65
C GLU A 268 0.24 -14.86 -0.16
N PHE A 269 0.68 -14.61 -1.39
CA PHE A 269 0.17 -13.48 -2.19
C PHE A 269 -1.34 -13.56 -2.38
N ILE A 270 -1.85 -14.77 -2.66
CA ILE A 270 -3.29 -15.00 -2.85
C ILE A 270 -4.01 -14.75 -1.53
N ASP A 271 -3.55 -15.33 -0.43
CA ASP A 271 -4.20 -15.20 0.88
C ASP A 271 -4.21 -13.75 1.37
N LYS A 272 -3.09 -13.03 1.20
CA LYS A 272 -2.97 -11.60 1.55
C LYS A 272 -3.83 -10.72 0.65
N ASN A 273 -4.05 -11.09 -0.60
CA ASN A 273 -4.92 -10.34 -1.51
C ASN A 273 -6.41 -10.61 -1.27
N ASN A 274 -6.74 -11.84 -0.87
CA ASN A 274 -8.10 -12.34 -0.72
C ASN A 274 -8.80 -11.86 0.55
N ASP A 275 -8.31 -10.84 1.28
CA ASP A 275 -8.75 -10.38 2.62
C ASP A 275 -10.27 -10.07 2.71
N LEU A 276 -11.07 -11.12 2.60
CA LEU A 276 -12.50 -11.14 2.33
C LEU A 276 -13.17 -11.44 3.64
N LEU A 277 -13.61 -10.38 4.31
CA LEU A 277 -14.52 -10.52 5.43
C LEU A 277 -15.86 -11.08 4.93
N TYR A 278 -16.22 -12.29 5.36
CA TYR A 278 -17.51 -12.86 5.03
C TYR A 278 -18.63 -12.03 5.64
N ARG A 279 -19.74 -11.91 4.91
CA ARG A 279 -20.87 -11.08 5.32
C ARG A 279 -21.50 -11.54 6.63
N ASP A 280 -21.43 -12.82 6.94
CA ASP A 280 -21.94 -13.36 8.21
C ASP A 280 -21.16 -12.83 9.41
N LEU A 281 -19.84 -12.61 9.27
CA LEU A 281 -19.02 -11.94 10.28
C LEU A 281 -19.42 -10.48 10.43
N SER A 282 -19.59 -9.73 9.33
CA SER A 282 -20.09 -8.34 9.38
C SER A 282 -21.46 -8.25 10.07
N LYS A 283 -22.39 -9.17 9.73
CA LYS A 283 -23.72 -9.25 10.36
C LYS A 283 -23.61 -9.56 11.86
N ALA A 284 -22.73 -10.49 12.25
CA ALA A 284 -22.51 -10.82 13.65
C ALA A 284 -21.96 -9.62 14.44
N MET A 285 -20.98 -8.89 13.88
CA MET A 285 -20.43 -7.69 14.51
C MET A 285 -21.45 -6.55 14.60
N TRP A 286 -22.34 -6.40 13.61
CA TRP A 286 -23.44 -5.42 13.66
C TRP A 286 -24.49 -5.74 14.74
N LEU A 287 -24.68 -7.03 15.05
CA LEU A 287 -25.56 -7.49 16.13
C LEU A 287 -24.95 -7.34 17.53
N ALA A 288 -23.65 -7.07 17.64
CA ALA A 288 -22.99 -6.82 18.91
C ALA A 288 -23.62 -5.62 19.65
N LYS A 289 -23.70 -5.70 20.98
CA LYS A 289 -24.18 -4.59 21.83
C LYS A 289 -23.13 -3.50 21.99
N HIS A 290 -21.87 -3.81 21.75
CA HIS A 290 -20.76 -2.87 21.84
C HIS A 290 -20.85 -1.80 20.74
N LYS A 291 -21.10 -0.55 21.15
CA LYS A 291 -21.43 0.58 20.24
C LYS A 291 -20.38 0.84 19.18
N LEU A 292 -19.09 0.84 19.56
CA LEU A 292 -17.99 1.11 18.64
C LEU A 292 -17.88 0.01 17.58
N ILE A 293 -17.67 -1.26 17.98
CA ILE A 293 -17.71 -2.42 17.07
C ILE A 293 -18.91 -2.38 16.13
N LYS A 294 -20.13 -2.17 16.63
CA LYS A 294 -21.31 -2.04 15.76
C LYS A 294 -21.14 -0.94 14.70
N SER A 295 -20.64 0.23 15.09
CA SER A 295 -20.39 1.34 14.14
C SER A 295 -19.30 1.03 13.10
N LEU A 296 -18.38 0.11 13.39
CA LEU A 296 -17.32 -0.31 12.46
C LEU A 296 -17.85 -1.20 11.32
N PHE A 297 -19.01 -1.86 11.48
CA PHE A 297 -19.57 -2.79 10.47
C PHE A 297 -20.95 -2.36 9.94
N PRO A 298 -21.08 -1.15 9.35
CA PRO A 298 -22.35 -0.65 8.85
C PRO A 298 -22.96 -1.51 7.73
N GLU A 299 -22.15 -2.28 7.01
CA GLU A 299 -22.60 -3.23 5.98
C GLU A 299 -23.22 -4.51 6.53
N GLY A 300 -23.07 -4.77 7.84
CA GLY A 300 -23.77 -5.83 8.53
C GLY A 300 -25.26 -5.53 8.75
N ASP A 301 -25.70 -4.30 8.48
CA ASP A 301 -27.10 -3.88 8.54
C ASP A 301 -27.93 -4.56 7.44
N PRO A 302 -28.93 -5.40 7.78
CA PRO A 302 -29.80 -6.04 6.79
C PRO A 302 -30.51 -5.05 5.86
N SER A 303 -30.75 -3.81 6.31
CA SER A 303 -31.39 -2.78 5.50
C SER A 303 -30.49 -2.19 4.41
N LYS A 304 -29.16 -2.36 4.52
CA LYS A 304 -28.15 -1.84 3.58
C LYS A 304 -27.42 -2.96 2.84
N THR A 305 -28.14 -4.02 2.49
CA THR A 305 -27.56 -5.19 1.83
C THR A 305 -26.97 -4.82 0.46
N SER A 306 -25.64 -4.70 0.40
CA SER A 306 -24.90 -4.62 -0.86
C SER A 306 -24.61 -6.03 -1.37
N LEU A 307 -25.05 -6.32 -2.61
CA LEU A 307 -24.74 -7.57 -3.31
C LEU A 307 -23.34 -7.56 -3.96
N LYS A 308 -22.61 -6.43 -3.89
CA LYS A 308 -21.26 -6.34 -4.45
C LYS A 308 -20.26 -7.02 -3.52
N ARG A 309 -19.39 -7.88 -4.08
CA ARG A 309 -18.25 -8.42 -3.35
C ARG A 309 -17.34 -7.28 -2.87
N PRO A 310 -16.74 -7.40 -1.67
CA PRO A 310 -15.71 -6.47 -1.24
C PRO A 310 -14.52 -6.52 -2.22
N PRO A 311 -13.87 -5.37 -2.49
CA PRO A 311 -12.65 -5.34 -3.30
C PRO A 311 -11.52 -6.08 -2.58
N THR A 312 -10.64 -6.73 -3.35
CA THR A 312 -9.40 -7.35 -2.85
C THR A 312 -8.44 -6.31 -2.27
N ALA A 313 -7.48 -6.73 -1.46
CA ALA A 313 -6.48 -5.82 -0.88
C ALA A 313 -5.73 -5.05 -1.97
N GLY A 314 -5.27 -5.74 -3.03
CA GLY A 314 -4.59 -5.12 -4.17
C GLY A 314 -5.42 -4.04 -4.87
N SER A 315 -6.72 -4.31 -5.10
CA SER A 315 -7.65 -3.33 -5.66
C SER A 315 -7.87 -2.11 -4.75
N GLN A 316 -7.99 -2.33 -3.43
CA GLN A 316 -8.11 -1.25 -2.45
C GLN A 316 -6.86 -0.37 -2.44
N PHE A 317 -5.67 -0.98 -2.36
CA PHE A 317 -4.40 -0.26 -2.39
C PHE A 317 -4.20 0.52 -3.68
N LYS A 318 -4.47 -0.08 -4.84
CA LYS A 318 -4.41 0.61 -6.13
C LYS A 318 -5.31 1.85 -6.15
N THR A 319 -6.54 1.73 -5.63
CA THR A 319 -7.48 2.85 -5.53
C THR A 319 -6.94 3.95 -4.60
N SER A 320 -6.42 3.57 -3.42
CA SER A 320 -5.84 4.51 -2.45
C SER A 320 -4.64 5.27 -3.02
N VAL A 321 -3.73 4.58 -3.72
CA VAL A 321 -2.60 5.23 -4.42
C VAL A 321 -3.11 6.17 -5.51
N GLY A 322 -4.11 5.77 -6.30
CA GLY A 322 -4.72 6.66 -7.31
C GLY A 322 -5.33 7.94 -6.72
N VAL A 323 -6.04 7.82 -5.59
CA VAL A 323 -6.59 8.98 -4.86
C VAL A 323 -5.48 9.88 -4.33
N LEU A 324 -4.41 9.29 -3.76
CA LEU A 324 -3.25 10.02 -3.28
C LEU A 324 -2.59 10.82 -4.41
N MET A 325 -2.32 10.18 -5.56
CA MET A 325 -1.69 10.80 -6.71
C MET A 325 -2.53 11.98 -7.23
N LYS A 326 -3.84 11.80 -7.36
CA LYS A 326 -4.77 12.88 -7.76
C LYS A 326 -4.73 14.06 -6.78
N ASN A 327 -4.67 13.78 -5.48
CA ASN A 327 -4.60 14.81 -4.44
C ASN A 327 -3.27 15.57 -4.47
N LEU A 328 -2.17 14.93 -4.86
CA LEU A 328 -0.85 15.52 -4.96
C LEU A 328 -0.74 16.42 -6.20
N LEU A 329 -1.19 15.94 -7.37
CA LEU A 329 -1.19 16.70 -8.64
C LEU A 329 -2.03 17.99 -8.58
N ALA A 330 -3.00 18.06 -7.67
CA ALA A 330 -3.82 19.25 -7.46
C ALA A 330 -3.17 20.31 -6.55
N LYS A 331 -1.92 20.10 -6.10
CA LYS A 331 -1.20 20.98 -5.17
C LYS A 331 0.20 21.32 -5.71
N ASN A 332 0.85 22.28 -5.07
CA ASN A 332 2.26 22.59 -5.33
C ASN A 332 3.15 21.71 -4.43
N PRO A 333 3.90 20.74 -4.98
CA PRO A 333 4.67 19.82 -4.17
C PRO A 333 6.01 20.43 -3.74
N ASN A 334 6.45 20.07 -2.53
CA ASN A 334 7.81 20.27 -2.06
C ASN A 334 8.30 18.95 -1.46
N TYR A 335 9.57 18.64 -1.63
CA TYR A 335 10.11 17.32 -1.32
C TYR A 335 11.20 17.40 -0.25
N ILE A 336 11.11 16.52 0.74
CA ILE A 336 12.14 16.31 1.75
C ILE A 336 12.55 14.84 1.67
N ARG A 337 13.85 14.59 1.53
CA ARG A 337 14.42 13.24 1.46
C ARG A 337 15.22 13.00 2.73
N CYS A 338 14.70 12.18 3.63
CA CYS A 338 15.35 11.84 4.90
C CYS A 338 16.29 10.66 4.71
N ILE A 339 17.51 10.74 5.26
CA ILE A 339 18.52 9.67 5.23
C ILE A 339 18.94 9.37 6.66
N LYS A 340 18.91 8.09 7.02
CA LYS A 340 19.40 7.57 8.30
C LYS A 340 20.92 7.31 8.19
N PRO A 341 21.76 7.96 9.02
CA PRO A 341 23.21 7.79 8.92
C PRO A 341 23.72 6.47 9.52
N ASN A 342 22.98 5.87 10.46
CA ASN A 342 23.30 4.59 11.10
C ASN A 342 22.08 3.99 11.80
N ASP A 343 22.10 2.68 12.08
CA ASP A 343 20.99 1.99 12.74
C ASP A 343 20.93 2.13 14.26
N THR A 344 22.03 2.53 14.89
CA THR A 344 22.16 2.64 16.35
C THR A 344 21.70 3.98 16.92
N LYS A 345 21.19 4.89 16.07
CA LYS A 345 20.78 6.26 16.43
C LYS A 345 21.93 7.08 17.06
N SER A 346 23.18 6.76 16.73
CA SER A 346 24.36 7.48 17.22
C SER A 346 24.56 8.78 16.44
N PRO A 347 24.76 9.94 17.09
CA PRO A 347 24.81 11.22 16.40
C PRO A 347 26.04 11.44 15.50
N LYS A 348 27.12 10.65 15.65
CA LYS A 348 28.39 10.82 14.93
C LYS A 348 28.82 9.61 14.12
N LEU A 349 28.01 8.55 14.10
CA LEU A 349 28.29 7.36 13.32
C LEU A 349 27.68 7.51 11.93
N PHE A 350 28.45 7.19 10.90
CA PHE A 350 27.99 7.19 9.51
C PHE A 350 28.39 5.86 8.89
N VAL A 351 27.40 5.12 8.38
CA VAL A 351 27.59 3.80 7.76
C VAL A 351 27.38 3.95 6.26
N ASP A 352 28.47 3.90 5.51
CA ASP A 352 28.48 4.18 4.07
C ASP A 352 27.53 3.27 3.28
N GLU A 353 27.55 1.97 3.56
CA GLU A 353 26.72 0.97 2.86
C GLU A 353 25.22 1.21 3.05
N LEU A 354 24.81 1.59 4.27
CA LEU A 354 23.43 1.92 4.63
C LEU A 354 22.99 3.20 3.90
N VAL A 355 23.83 4.22 3.90
CA VAL A 355 23.51 5.50 3.23
C VAL A 355 23.49 5.32 1.72
N GLN A 356 24.43 4.55 1.14
CA GLN A 356 24.47 4.23 -0.28
C GLN A 356 23.19 3.53 -0.74
N SER A 357 22.70 2.58 0.06
CA SER A 357 21.44 1.89 -0.20
C SER A 357 20.25 2.86 -0.19
N GLN A 358 20.16 3.75 0.81
CA GLN A 358 19.12 4.78 0.85
C GLN A 358 19.20 5.79 -0.30
N VAL A 359 20.40 6.19 -0.72
CA VAL A 359 20.59 7.07 -1.89
C VAL A 359 20.02 6.43 -3.15
N ARG A 360 20.16 5.10 -3.30
CA ARG A 360 19.54 4.32 -4.38
C ARG A 360 18.02 4.26 -4.22
N TYR A 361 17.54 3.92 -3.03
CA TYR A 361 16.11 3.80 -2.71
C TYR A 361 15.34 5.11 -2.90
N LEU A 362 15.97 6.25 -2.64
CA LEU A 362 15.38 7.57 -2.83
C LEU A 362 15.51 8.10 -4.27
N GLY A 363 16.20 7.37 -5.16
CA GLY A 363 16.39 7.76 -6.55
C GLY A 363 17.16 9.07 -6.74
N LEU A 364 18.03 9.44 -5.79
CA LEU A 364 18.66 10.77 -5.78
C LEU A 364 19.58 11.00 -6.98
N MET A 365 20.26 9.96 -7.45
CA MET A 365 21.16 10.05 -8.60
C MET A 365 20.39 10.39 -9.88
N GLU A 366 19.21 9.80 -10.07
CA GLU A 366 18.36 10.10 -11.22
C GLU A 366 17.77 11.50 -11.12
N ASN A 367 17.38 11.93 -9.92
CA ASN A 367 16.95 13.30 -9.71
C ASN A 367 18.02 14.33 -10.10
N VAL A 368 19.27 14.10 -9.70
CA VAL A 368 20.39 14.96 -10.08
C VAL A 368 20.63 14.92 -11.58
N ARG A 369 20.52 13.76 -12.23
CA ARG A 369 20.63 13.65 -13.70
C ARG A 369 19.57 14.48 -14.40
N VAL A 370 18.29 14.32 -14.05
CA VAL A 370 17.18 15.03 -14.69
C VAL A 370 17.30 16.54 -14.48
N ARG A 371 17.63 17.00 -13.26
CA ARG A 371 17.82 18.44 -12.98
C ARG A 371 19.06 19.04 -13.66
N ARG A 372 20.07 18.22 -13.96
CA ARG A 372 21.33 18.66 -14.57
C ARG A 372 21.33 18.59 -16.09
N ALA A 373 20.56 17.67 -16.68
CA ALA A 373 20.61 17.43 -18.11
C ALA A 373 20.05 18.65 -18.86
N GLY A 374 20.95 19.34 -19.56
CA GLY A 374 20.83 20.74 -19.94
C GLY A 374 21.93 21.57 -19.26
N TYR A 375 21.54 22.65 -18.57
CA TYR A 375 22.45 23.56 -17.88
C TYR A 375 22.48 23.29 -16.37
N ALA A 376 23.61 22.78 -15.88
CA ALA A 376 23.82 22.43 -14.47
C ALA A 376 23.70 23.61 -13.49
N TYR A 377 23.87 24.84 -13.99
CA TYR A 377 23.86 26.05 -13.19
C TYR A 377 23.17 27.17 -13.95
N ARG A 378 22.32 27.93 -13.24
CA ARG A 378 21.68 29.14 -13.73
C ARG A 378 21.79 30.22 -12.68
N HIS A 379 22.06 31.45 -13.11
CA HIS A 379 22.20 32.60 -12.24
C HIS A 379 21.62 33.82 -12.93
N PRO A 380 20.78 34.62 -12.26
CA PRO A 380 20.41 35.93 -12.78
C PRO A 380 21.66 36.76 -13.11
N TYR A 381 21.64 37.46 -14.24
CA TYR A 381 22.82 38.16 -14.76
C TYR A 381 23.40 39.18 -13.78
N LYS A 382 22.56 40.00 -13.15
CA LYS A 382 23.01 41.08 -12.26
C LYS A 382 23.84 40.58 -11.08
N PRO A 383 23.38 39.62 -10.25
CA PRO A 383 24.22 39.06 -9.20
C PRO A 383 25.45 38.29 -9.75
N CYS A 384 25.31 37.60 -10.89
CA CYS A 384 26.44 36.92 -11.55
C CYS A 384 27.56 37.91 -11.92
N LEU A 385 27.20 39.02 -12.55
CA LEU A 385 28.11 40.11 -12.89
C LEU A 385 28.74 40.73 -11.64
N GLN A 386 27.96 41.02 -10.59
CA GLN A 386 28.53 41.56 -9.36
C GLN A 386 29.56 40.62 -8.72
N ARG A 387 29.33 39.31 -8.80
CA ARG A 387 30.25 38.29 -8.29
C ARG A 387 31.54 38.18 -9.12
N TYR A 388 31.43 38.27 -10.45
CA TYR A 388 32.54 37.93 -11.36
C TYR A 388 33.16 39.12 -12.11
N LYS A 389 32.63 40.35 -11.98
CA LYS A 389 33.16 41.55 -12.68
C LYS A 389 34.63 41.85 -12.39
N MET A 390 35.18 41.36 -11.28
CA MET A 390 36.59 41.55 -10.91
C MET A 390 37.56 40.69 -11.73
N LEU A 391 37.07 39.68 -12.47
CA LEU A 391 37.92 38.77 -13.24
C LEU A 391 38.47 39.39 -14.52
N CYS A 392 37.90 40.50 -15.01
CA CYS A 392 38.36 41.19 -16.22
C CYS A 392 38.45 42.71 -16.00
N LYS A 393 39.49 43.34 -16.55
CA LYS A 393 39.71 44.79 -16.46
C LYS A 393 38.64 45.63 -17.15
N GLN A 394 37.87 45.05 -18.08
CA GLN A 394 36.81 45.74 -18.81
C GLN A 394 35.51 45.84 -18.00
N THR A 395 35.25 44.85 -17.14
CA THR A 395 34.07 44.78 -16.28
C THR A 395 34.34 45.37 -14.89
N TRP A 396 35.60 45.42 -14.48
CA TRP A 396 36.05 46.05 -13.23
C TRP A 396 36.36 47.55 -13.39
N PRO A 397 36.09 48.40 -12.37
CA PRO A 397 35.30 48.14 -11.16
C PRO A 397 33.79 48.24 -11.40
N ASN A 398 33.39 48.92 -12.47
CA ASN A 398 32.01 49.22 -12.80
C ASN A 398 31.75 48.87 -14.26
N TRP A 399 30.82 47.94 -14.48
CA TRP A 399 30.29 47.65 -15.79
C TRP A 399 29.42 48.82 -16.28
N LYS A 400 29.59 49.21 -17.54
CA LYS A 400 28.84 50.32 -18.16
C LYS A 400 27.80 49.85 -19.19
N GLY A 401 27.72 48.54 -19.43
CA GLY A 401 26.79 47.95 -20.39
C GLY A 401 25.46 47.52 -19.75
N ASN A 402 24.64 46.84 -20.54
CA ASN A 402 23.44 46.19 -20.04
C ASN A 402 23.80 44.95 -19.19
N ASP A 403 22.92 44.59 -18.26
CA ASP A 403 23.05 43.36 -17.49
C ASP A 403 22.78 42.11 -18.35
N ARG A 404 22.10 42.24 -19.51
CA ARG A 404 21.83 41.13 -20.44
C ARG A 404 22.83 41.05 -21.59
#